data_AF-A0A7S2GXZ3-F1
#
_entry.id   AF-A0A7S2GXZ3-F1
#
_cell.length_a   1.000
_cell.length_b   1.000
_cell.length_c   1.000
_cell.angle_alpha   90.00
_cell.angle_beta   90.00
_cell.angle_gamma   90.00
#
_symmetry.space_group_name_H-M   'P 1'
#
loop_
_entity.id
_entity.type
_entity.pdbx_description
1 polymer ?
#
loop_
_entity_poly.entity_id
_entity_poly.type
_entity_poly.pdbx_seq_one_letter_code
_entity_poly.pdbx_strand_id
1 'polypeptide(L)'
;QTPRPHGPEATQGSIEALLVHLLMLKPRMHSELADAIDQTNVHFNENSSEVITLLSAAIDRIATQQTSGLYVLREGLASQRYSLSFPHLSRVDHQVVTEHIETALRHADGATTIERTPPPPVHPAFIQVRALVAAP
;
A
#
# COMPACT_ATOMS: atom_id res chain seq x y z
N GLN A 1 -10.24 -18.31 -14.54
CA GLN A 1 -9.85 -17.09 -15.29
C GLN A 1 -11.10 -16.24 -15.42
N THR A 2 -11.25 -15.23 -14.57
CA THR A 2 -12.33 -14.25 -14.68
C THR A 2 -12.12 -13.45 -15.98
N PRO A 3 -13.16 -13.24 -16.81
CA PRO A 3 -13.02 -12.52 -18.07
C PRO A 3 -12.51 -11.10 -17.79
N ARG A 4 -11.49 -10.67 -18.54
CA ARG A 4 -11.01 -9.29 -18.52
C ARG A 4 -12.20 -8.40 -18.90
N PRO A 5 -12.62 -7.43 -18.07
CA PRO A 5 -13.61 -6.47 -18.51
C PRO A 5 -13.02 -5.74 -19.72
N HIS A 6 -13.74 -5.73 -20.82
CA HIS A 6 -13.42 -4.92 -21.99
C HIS A 6 -14.33 -3.69 -21.91
N GLY A 7 -13.78 -2.55 -21.47
CA GLY A 7 -14.54 -1.32 -21.26
C GLY A 7 -13.75 -0.22 -20.52
N PRO A 8 -14.36 0.96 -20.31
CA PRO A 8 -13.73 2.11 -19.62
C PRO A 8 -13.35 1.81 -18.16
N GLU A 9 -13.99 0.83 -17.52
CA GLU A 9 -13.61 0.36 -16.19
C GLU A 9 -12.26 -0.36 -16.19
N ALA A 10 -11.91 -1.01 -17.30
CA ALA A 10 -10.64 -1.70 -17.45
C ALA A 10 -9.49 -0.71 -17.63
N THR A 11 -9.71 0.38 -18.38
CA THR A 11 -8.71 1.45 -18.51
C THR A 11 -8.50 2.15 -17.17
N GLN A 12 -9.57 2.44 -16.43
CA GLN A 12 -9.45 2.98 -15.08
C GLN A 12 -8.68 2.05 -14.15
N GLY A 13 -9.00 0.76 -14.11
CA GLY A 13 -8.27 -0.22 -13.30
C GLY A 13 -6.79 -0.31 -13.67
N SER A 14 -6.46 -0.19 -14.96
CA SER A 14 -5.07 -0.15 -15.43
C SER A 14 -4.33 1.13 -15.02
N ILE A 15 -4.97 2.30 -15.08
CA ILE A 15 -4.41 3.57 -14.60
C ILE A 15 -4.15 3.50 -13.09
N GLU A 16 -5.15 3.07 -12.32
CA GLU A 16 -5.03 2.94 -10.87
C GLU A 16 -3.91 1.96 -10.51
N ALA A 17 -3.82 0.82 -11.20
CA ALA A 17 -2.72 -0.12 -11.01
C ALA A 17 -1.36 0.53 -11.33
N LEU A 18 -1.21 1.18 -12.48
CA LEU A 18 0.03 1.85 -12.86
C LEU A 18 0.48 2.87 -11.81
N LEU A 19 -0.42 3.75 -11.41
CA LEU A 19 -0.13 4.81 -10.44
C LEU A 19 0.24 4.23 -9.06
N VAL A 20 -0.40 3.15 -8.62
CA VAL A 20 -0.02 2.44 -7.38
C VAL A 20 1.43 1.98 -7.46
N HIS A 21 1.82 1.33 -8.55
CA HIS A 21 3.18 0.81 -8.71
C HIS A 21 4.21 1.94 -8.81
N LEU A 22 3.89 3.05 -9.47
CA LEU A 22 4.78 4.21 -9.57
C LEU A 22 4.99 4.93 -8.23
N LEU A 23 3.92 5.08 -7.44
CA LEU A 23 3.93 5.77 -6.15
C LEU A 23 4.51 4.90 -5.02
N MET A 24 4.50 3.58 -5.17
CA MET A 24 5.21 2.67 -4.27
C MET A 24 6.72 2.84 -4.31
N LEU A 25 7.27 3.20 -5.46
CA LEU A 25 8.71 3.39 -5.62
C LEU A 25 9.20 4.70 -5.02
N LYS A 26 8.50 5.79 -5.34
CA LYS A 26 8.82 7.12 -4.84
C LYS A 26 7.61 8.06 -4.89
N PRO A 27 7.54 9.06 -4.01
CA PRO A 27 6.68 10.22 -4.19
C PRO A 27 6.92 10.88 -5.56
N ARG A 28 5.85 11.29 -6.25
CA ARG A 28 5.93 11.88 -7.59
C ARG A 28 5.07 13.12 -7.74
N MET A 29 5.46 14.02 -8.65
CA MET A 29 4.65 15.16 -9.05
C MET A 29 3.52 14.75 -10.01
N HIS A 30 2.47 15.56 -10.10
CA HIS A 30 1.39 15.32 -11.06
C HIS A 30 1.90 15.20 -12.51
N SER A 31 2.88 16.01 -12.90
CA SER A 31 3.48 15.95 -14.25
C SER A 31 4.15 14.59 -14.51
N GLU A 32 4.93 14.08 -13.55
CA GLU A 32 5.57 12.77 -13.69
C GLU A 32 4.55 11.62 -13.78
N LEU A 33 3.40 11.76 -13.11
CA LEU A 33 2.31 10.77 -13.19
C LEU A 33 1.58 10.84 -14.54
N ALA A 34 1.37 12.04 -15.07
CA ALA A 34 0.80 12.23 -16.40
C ALA A 34 1.72 11.68 -17.49
N ASP A 35 3.01 11.97 -17.43
CA ASP A 35 4.01 11.50 -18.39
C ASP A 35 4.09 9.96 -18.42
N ALA A 36 3.99 9.31 -17.27
CA ALA A 36 4.05 7.85 -17.19
C ALA A 36 2.82 7.16 -17.81
N ILE A 37 1.66 7.80 -17.76
CA ILE A 37 0.44 7.31 -18.42
C ILE A 37 0.53 7.48 -19.92
N ASP A 38 1.08 8.61 -20.38
CA ASP A 38 1.29 8.86 -21.81
C ASP A 38 2.25 7.82 -22.41
N GLN A 39 3.32 7.47 -21.68
CA GLN A 39 4.30 6.46 -22.09
C GLN A 39 3.76 5.03 -22.14
N THR A 40 2.67 4.72 -21.43
CA THR A 40 2.14 3.34 -21.37
C THR A 40 1.25 2.98 -22.55
N ASN A 41 1.12 3.84 -23.56
CA ASN A 41 0.29 3.60 -24.76
C ASN A 41 -1.12 3.10 -24.39
N VAL A 42 -1.67 3.59 -23.28
CA VAL A 42 -3.08 3.38 -23.01
C VAL A 42 -3.78 4.20 -24.11
N HIS A 43 -4.28 3.50 -25.14
CA HIS A 43 -5.02 4.11 -26.24
C HIS A 43 -6.31 4.72 -25.69
N PHE A 44 -6.19 5.92 -25.12
CA PHE A 44 -7.32 6.78 -24.90
C PHE A 44 -7.73 7.29 -26.26
N ASN A 45 -8.98 7.01 -26.62
CA ASN A 45 -9.61 7.50 -27.82
C ASN A 45 -9.73 9.03 -27.71
N GLU A 46 -8.69 9.73 -28.15
CA GLU A 46 -8.54 11.15 -28.56
C GLU A 46 -9.22 12.30 -27.78
N ASN A 47 -9.96 12.07 -26.69
CA ASN A 47 -10.49 13.12 -25.84
C ASN A 47 -9.55 13.35 -24.64
N SER A 48 -8.48 14.11 -24.87
CA SER A 48 -7.48 14.50 -23.86
C SER A 48 -8.10 15.08 -22.56
N SER A 49 -9.28 15.70 -22.62
CA SER A 49 -10.01 16.21 -21.44
C SER A 49 -10.58 15.10 -20.54
N GLU A 50 -11.06 13.99 -21.10
CA GLU A 50 -11.60 12.88 -20.31
C GLU A 50 -10.48 12.11 -19.60
N VAL A 51 -9.33 11.97 -20.27
CA VAL A 51 -8.13 11.35 -19.68
C VAL A 51 -7.62 12.12 -18.48
N ILE A 52 -7.54 13.45 -18.59
CA ILE A 52 -7.11 14.31 -17.48
C ILE A 52 -8.07 14.16 -16.29
N THR A 53 -9.38 14.14 -16.55
CA THR A 53 -10.39 14.00 -15.50
C THR A 53 -10.31 12.63 -14.83
N LEU A 54 -10.14 11.57 -15.61
CA LEU A 54 -9.95 10.20 -15.11
C LEU A 54 -8.65 10.06 -14.33
N LEU A 55 -7.57 10.68 -14.79
CA LEU A 55 -6.29 10.70 -14.10
C LEU A 55 -6.39 11.41 -12.75
N SER A 56 -6.94 12.62 -12.71
CA SER A 56 -7.12 13.36 -11.46
C SER A 56 -8.00 12.56 -10.49
N ALA A 57 -9.12 11.98 -10.96
CA ALA A 57 -9.96 11.14 -10.13
C ALA A 57 -9.26 9.86 -9.63
N ALA A 58 -8.38 9.26 -10.44
CA ALA A 58 -7.59 8.11 -10.04
C ALA A 58 -6.54 8.48 -8.99
N ILE A 59 -5.82 9.60 -9.20
CA ILE A 59 -4.85 10.15 -8.23
C ILE A 59 -5.54 10.41 -6.90
N ASP A 60 -6.71 11.06 -6.92
CA ASP A 60 -7.46 11.37 -5.71
C ASP A 60 -7.90 10.11 -4.94
N ARG A 61 -8.09 8.97 -5.60
CA ARG A 61 -8.46 7.72 -4.93
C ARG A 61 -7.29 7.01 -4.30
N ILE A 62 -6.12 7.08 -4.92
CA ILE A 62 -4.98 6.23 -4.57
C ILE A 62 -3.87 6.98 -3.84
N ALA A 63 -3.82 8.31 -3.98
CA ALA A 63 -2.76 9.14 -3.47
C ALA A 63 -3.28 10.20 -2.51
N THR A 64 -2.36 10.73 -1.70
CA THR A 64 -2.54 11.90 -0.87
C THR A 64 -1.49 12.93 -1.29
N GLN A 65 -1.92 14.15 -1.53
CA GLN A 65 -1.02 15.26 -1.84
C GLN A 65 -0.34 15.73 -0.55
N GLN A 66 0.99 15.78 -0.55
CA GLN A 66 1.78 16.40 0.50
C GLN A 66 1.88 17.91 0.31
N THR A 67 2.24 18.63 1.37
CA THR A 67 2.47 20.09 1.36
C THR A 67 3.54 20.53 0.35
N SER A 68 4.44 19.62 -0.05
CA SER A 68 5.46 19.80 -1.08
C SER A 68 4.92 19.75 -2.52
N GLY A 69 3.64 19.43 -2.73
CA GLY A 69 3.07 19.19 -4.05
C GLY A 69 3.36 17.80 -4.62
N LEU A 70 4.02 16.93 -3.85
CA LEU A 70 4.25 15.53 -4.19
C LEU A 70 3.04 14.67 -3.80
N TYR A 71 2.70 13.73 -4.66
CA TYR A 71 1.71 12.70 -4.39
C TYR A 71 2.41 11.48 -3.79
N VAL A 72 1.84 10.97 -2.71
CA VAL A 72 2.29 9.74 -2.04
C VAL A 72 1.13 8.76 -2.00
N LEU A 73 1.43 7.48 -2.13
CA LEU A 73 0.41 6.44 -2.04
C LEU A 73 -0.30 6.49 -0.69
N ARG A 74 -1.63 6.33 -0.70
CA ARG A 74 -2.42 6.19 0.53
C ARG A 74 -2.03 4.92 1.28
N GLU A 75 -2.03 5.04 2.60
CA GLU A 75 -1.72 3.94 3.49
C GLU A 75 -2.67 2.75 3.28
N GLY A 76 -2.13 1.53 3.32
CA GLY A 76 -2.89 0.29 3.14
C GLY A 76 -3.23 -0.09 1.69
N LEU A 77 -3.12 0.81 0.71
CA LEU A 77 -3.33 0.44 -0.70
C LEU A 77 -2.20 -0.41 -1.27
N ALA A 78 -0.98 -0.24 -0.75
CA ALA A 78 0.19 -1.01 -1.10
C ALA A 78 -0.05 -2.52 -0.97
N SER A 79 -0.52 -2.98 0.19
CA SER A 79 -0.75 -4.40 0.46
C SER A 79 -1.97 -4.98 -0.26
N GLN A 80 -2.96 -4.14 -0.59
CA GLN A 80 -4.21 -4.58 -1.22
C GLN A 80 -4.13 -4.66 -2.75
N ARG A 81 -3.37 -3.76 -3.38
CA ARG A 81 -3.41 -3.55 -4.84
C ARG A 81 -2.09 -3.77 -5.55
N TYR A 82 -1.00 -3.99 -4.82
CA TYR A 82 0.28 -4.34 -5.44
C TYR A 82 0.23 -5.73 -6.08
N SER A 83 0.82 -5.85 -7.27
CA SER A 83 0.92 -7.10 -8.00
C SER A 83 2.36 -7.36 -8.42
N LEU A 84 2.91 -8.50 -8.01
CA LEU A 84 4.22 -8.99 -8.46
C LEU A 84 4.28 -9.29 -9.97
N SER A 85 3.12 -9.35 -10.62
CA SER A 85 3.01 -9.59 -12.07
C SER A 85 2.81 -8.30 -12.87
N PHE A 86 2.95 -7.13 -12.23
CA PHE A 86 2.78 -5.85 -12.93
C PHE A 86 3.87 -5.66 -13.99
N PRO A 87 3.49 -5.48 -15.27
CA PRO A 87 4.46 -5.23 -16.32
C PRO A 87 5.16 -3.89 -16.08
N HIS A 88 6.38 -3.72 -16.59
CA HIS A 88 7.17 -2.48 -16.54
C HIS A 88 7.95 -2.16 -15.26
N LEU A 89 7.84 -2.96 -14.20
CA LEU A 89 8.77 -2.87 -13.08
C LEU A 89 10.00 -3.76 -13.30
N SER A 90 11.20 -3.25 -13.00
CA SER A 90 12.39 -4.07 -13.02
C SER A 90 12.37 -5.05 -11.84
N ARG A 91 13.15 -6.14 -11.93
CA ARG A 91 13.31 -7.08 -10.81
C ARG A 91 13.79 -6.39 -9.53
N VAL A 92 14.62 -5.35 -9.68
CA VAL A 92 15.14 -4.55 -8.56
C VAL A 92 14.01 -3.73 -7.94
N ASP A 93 13.18 -3.08 -8.75
CA ASP A 93 12.02 -2.31 -8.28
C ASP A 93 11.02 -3.19 -7.53
N HIS A 94 10.77 -4.41 -8.01
CA HIS A 94 9.93 -5.37 -7.31
C HIS A 94 10.48 -5.74 -5.93
N GLN A 95 11.80 -5.92 -5.81
CA GLN A 95 12.43 -6.23 -4.54
C GLN A 95 12.27 -5.07 -3.55
N VAL A 96 12.55 -3.83 -3.99
CA VAL A 96 12.39 -2.62 -3.15
C VAL A 96 10.95 -2.48 -2.67
N VAL A 97 9.97 -2.66 -3.57
CA VAL A 97 8.55 -2.56 -3.22
C VAL A 97 8.13 -3.66 -2.24
N THR A 98 8.61 -4.88 -2.43
CA THR A 98 8.32 -6.01 -1.53
C THR A 98 8.89 -5.75 -0.13
N GLU A 99 10.13 -5.26 -0.03
CA GLU A 99 10.76 -4.88 1.24
C GLU A 99 9.99 -3.76 1.95
N HIS A 100 9.50 -2.76 1.19
CA HIS A 100 8.65 -1.68 1.73
C HIS A 100 7.32 -2.22 2.27
N ILE A 101 6.64 -3.11 1.55
CA ILE A 101 5.38 -3.72 1.99
C ILE A 101 5.60 -4.57 3.23
N GLU A 102 6.63 -5.42 3.26
CA GLU A 102 6.95 -6.23 4.43
C GLU A 102 7.26 -5.37 5.66
N THR A 103 8.01 -4.29 5.48
CA THR A 103 8.32 -3.36 6.57
C THR A 103 7.04 -2.69 7.08
N ALA A 104 6.19 -2.19 6.19
CA ALA A 104 4.92 -1.58 6.56
C ALA A 104 3.99 -2.56 7.30
N LEU A 105 3.91 -3.82 6.87
CA LEU A 105 3.13 -4.86 7.55
C LEU A 105 3.65 -5.15 8.95
N ARG A 106 4.96 -5.28 9.13
CA ARG A 106 5.58 -5.50 10.46
C ARG A 106 5.31 -4.33 11.41
N HIS A 107 5.30 -3.09 10.90
CA HIS A 107 4.96 -1.92 11.69
C HIS A 107 3.47 -1.82 12.02
N ALA A 108 2.59 -2.21 11.09
CA ALA A 108 1.14 -2.28 11.33
C ALA A 108 0.78 -3.34 12.39
N ASP A 109 1.43 -4.50 12.35
CA ASP A 109 1.26 -5.54 13.38
C ASP A 109 1.83 -5.10 14.74
N GLY A 110 2.91 -4.30 14.74
CA GLY A 110 3.47 -3.69 15.96
C GLY A 110 2.58 -2.62 16.61
N ALA A 111 1.58 -2.09 15.90
CA ALA A 111 0.59 -1.17 16.45
C ALA A 111 -0.55 -1.89 17.21
N THR A 112 -0.59 -3.23 17.20
CA THR A 112 -1.28 -3.98 18.25
C THR A 112 -0.40 -4.04 19.50
N THR A 113 -0.16 -2.87 20.10
CA THR A 113 0.15 -2.85 21.53
C THR A 113 -1.09 -3.40 22.19
N ILE A 114 -1.08 -4.71 22.47
CA ILE A 114 -1.89 -5.30 23.52
C ILE A 114 -1.48 -4.48 24.74
N GLU A 115 -2.27 -3.46 25.06
CA GLU A 115 -2.21 -2.76 26.32
C GLU A 115 -2.50 -3.85 27.35
N ARG A 116 -1.46 -4.57 27.77
CA ARG A 116 -1.50 -5.41 28.95
C ARG A 116 -1.75 -4.43 30.07
N THR A 117 -3.02 -4.21 30.38
CA THR A 117 -3.46 -3.68 31.66
C THR A 117 -2.54 -4.29 32.71
N PRO A 118 -1.80 -3.47 33.50
CA PRO A 118 -0.93 -4.01 34.51
C PRO A 118 -1.76 -4.96 35.39
N PRO A 119 -1.25 -6.15 35.73
CA PRO A 119 -1.96 -7.04 36.62
C PRO A 119 -2.30 -6.27 37.90
N PRO A 120 -3.52 -6.39 38.43
CA PRO A 120 -3.90 -5.69 39.65
C PRO A 120 -2.91 -6.04 40.76
N PRO A 121 -2.58 -5.11 41.67
CA PRO A 121 -1.63 -5.34 42.74
C PRO A 121 -2.07 -6.57 43.53
N VAL A 122 -1.25 -7.62 43.49
CA VAL A 122 -1.52 -8.87 44.20
C VAL A 122 -1.35 -8.60 45.68
N HIS A 123 -2.45 -8.71 46.44
CA HIS A 123 -2.40 -8.59 47.89
C HIS A 123 -1.45 -9.67 48.45
N PRO A 124 -0.57 -9.37 49.43
CA PRO A 124 0.42 -10.31 49.96
C PRO A 124 -0.17 -11.61 50.55
N ALA A 125 -1.49 -11.67 50.72
CA ALA A 125 -2.21 -12.88 51.15
C ALA A 125 -2.34 -13.98 50.07
N PHE A 126 -2.04 -13.68 48.79
CA PHE A 126 -2.21 -14.62 47.66
C PHE A 126 -0.89 -15.07 47.01
N ILE A 127 0.20 -15.14 47.78
CA ILE A 127 1.44 -15.76 47.30
C ILE A 127 1.19 -17.27 47.16
N GLN A 128 1.11 -17.76 45.92
CA GLN A 128 1.04 -19.19 45.64
C GLN A 128 2.32 -19.87 46.13
N VAL A 129 2.16 -20.75 47.11
CA VAL A 129 3.20 -21.65 47.62
C VAL A 129 3.56 -22.65 46.54
N ARG A 130 4.66 -22.41 45.83
CA ARG A 130 5.42 -23.47 45.12
C ARG A 130 6.80 -23.57 45.72
N ALA A 131 6.89 -24.22 46.87
CA ALA A 131 8.13 -24.77 47.40
C ALA A 131 7.80 -26.05 48.16
N LEU A 132 7.81 -27.17 47.45
CA LEU A 132 8.02 -28.56 47.87
C LEU A 132 7.76 -29.37 46.59
N VAL A 133 8.73 -30.06 46.00
CA VAL A 133 9.23 -31.39 46.38
C VAL A 133 10.55 -31.54 45.60
N ALA A 134 11.68 -31.45 46.28
CA ALA A 134 12.50 -32.57 46.77
C ALA A 134 13.25 -33.32 45.65
N ALA A 135 14.57 -33.16 45.68
CA ALA A 135 15.57 -34.07 45.10
C ALA A 135 15.37 -35.51 45.64
N PRO A 136 15.83 -36.51 44.90
CA PRO A 136 17.24 -36.93 45.05
C PRO A 136 18.12 -36.65 43.83
#